data_AF-A0A947E1H1-F1
#
_entry.id   AF-A0A947E1H1-F1
#
_cell.length_a   1.000
_cell.length_b   1.000
_cell.length_c   1.000
_cell.angle_alpha   90.00
_cell.angle_beta   90.00
_cell.angle_gamma   90.00
#
_symmetry.space_group_name_H-M   'P 1'
#
loop_
_entity.id
_entity.type
_entity.pdbx_description
1 polymer ?
#
loop_
_entity_poly.entity_id
_entity_poly.type
_entity_poly.pdbx_seq_one_letter_code
_entity_poly.pdbx_strand_id
1 'polypeptide(L)'
;MRQWLKNLLTRQKAANAVSDLQHAINLIAAIDAGGIPLNPARVNAIGRALGLEVSRHARMEDTIARIREVVGARASEAARRGVIND
;
A
#
# COMPACT_ATOMS: atom_id res chain seq x y z
N MET A 1 -4.50 -16.71 29.63
CA MET A 1 -3.25 -16.04 29.21
C MET A 1 -3.03 -16.05 27.68
N ARG A 2 -4.02 -15.61 26.88
CA ARG A 2 -3.94 -15.65 25.39
C ARG A 2 -4.52 -14.43 24.66
N GLN A 3 -5.20 -13.50 25.34
CA GLN A 3 -5.89 -12.38 24.69
C GLN A 3 -4.97 -11.17 24.46
N TRP A 4 -4.07 -10.87 25.41
CA TRP A 4 -3.10 -9.77 25.26
C TRP A 4 -2.16 -9.93 24.06
N LEU A 5 -1.72 -11.16 23.78
CA LEU A 5 -0.86 -11.45 22.62
C LEU A 5 -1.59 -11.26 21.28
N LYS A 6 -2.88 -11.63 21.20
CA LYS A 6 -3.70 -11.42 20.01
C LYS A 6 -3.89 -9.93 19.72
N ASN A 7 -4.18 -9.13 20.76
CA ASN A 7 -4.35 -7.68 20.64
C ASN A 7 -3.06 -6.96 20.20
N LEU A 8 -1.89 -7.42 20.66
CA LEU A 8 -0.59 -6.86 20.22
C LEU A 8 -0.35 -7.13 18.74
N LEU A 9 -0.58 -8.37 18.29
CA LEU A 9 -0.40 -8.76 16.89
C LEU A 9 -1.36 -8.03 15.95
N THR A 10 -2.61 -7.79 16.36
CA THR A 10 -3.56 -7.00 15.57
C THR A 10 -3.16 -5.53 15.46
N ARG A 11 -2.60 -4.95 16.53
CA ARG A 11 -2.11 -3.56 16.52
C ARG A 11 -0.87 -3.41 15.64
N GLN A 12 0.05 -4.37 15.70
CA GLN A 12 1.23 -4.41 14.84
C GLN A 12 0.84 -4.55 13.36
N LYS A 13 -0.13 -5.41 13.03
CA LYS A 13 -0.62 -5.57 11.66
C LYS A 13 -1.22 -4.27 11.12
N ALA A 14 -1.99 -3.54 11.93
CA ALA A 14 -2.54 -2.24 11.54
C ALA A 14 -1.44 -1.19 11.30
N ALA A 15 -0.42 -1.14 12.18
CA ALA A 15 0.72 -0.23 12.01
C ALA A 15 1.53 -0.55 10.75
N ASN A 16 1.77 -1.84 10.46
CA ASN A 16 2.45 -2.27 9.24
C ASN A 16 1.65 -1.90 8.00
N ALA A 17 0.33 -2.11 7.99
CA ALA A 17 -0.53 -1.72 6.87
C ALA A 17 -0.49 -0.21 6.58
N VAL A 18 -0.37 0.63 7.61
CA VAL A 18 -0.16 2.08 7.46
C VAL A 18 1.20 2.35 6.79
N SER A 19 2.25 1.65 7.22
CA SER A 19 3.60 1.76 6.61
C SER A 19 3.59 1.31 5.15
N ASP A 20 2.90 0.22 4.82
CA ASP A 20 2.82 -0.33 3.46
C ASP A 20 2.10 0.63 2.51
N LEU A 21 1.01 1.25 2.97
CA LEU A 21 0.33 2.30 2.21
C LEU A 21 1.22 3.53 2.02
N GLN A 22 1.97 3.94 3.04
CA GLN A 22 2.89 5.06 2.94
C GLN A 22 4.03 4.78 1.95
N HIS A 23 4.56 3.56 1.94
CA HIS A 23 5.55 3.15 0.94
C HIS A 23 5.01 3.21 -0.49
N ALA A 24 3.75 2.80 -0.68
CA ALA A 24 3.08 2.90 -1.97
C ALA A 24 2.88 4.37 -2.41
N ILE A 25 2.43 5.23 -1.50
CA ILE A 25 2.27 6.67 -1.76
C ILE A 25 3.61 7.30 -2.17
N ASN A 26 4.68 7.02 -1.42
CA ASN A 26 6.01 7.56 -1.71
C ASN A 26 6.53 7.06 -3.06
N LEU A 27 6.28 5.79 -3.41
CA LEU A 27 6.64 5.23 -4.71
C LEU A 27 5.91 5.99 -5.84
N ILE A 28 4.60 6.16 -5.73
CA ILE A 28 3.80 6.84 -6.75
C ILE A 28 4.19 8.31 -6.88
N ALA A 29 4.38 9.02 -5.77
CA ALA A 29 4.80 10.42 -5.78
C ALA A 29 6.18 10.61 -6.45
N ALA A 30 7.12 9.70 -6.20
CA ALA A 30 8.43 9.73 -6.85
C ALA A 30 8.32 9.50 -8.37
N ILE A 31 7.42 8.60 -8.80
CA ILE A 31 7.16 8.34 -10.22
C ILE A 31 6.50 9.55 -10.89
N ASP A 32 5.52 10.16 -10.22
CA ASP A 32 4.83 11.37 -10.72
C ASP A 32 5.77 12.56 -10.85
N ALA A 33 6.82 12.62 -10.02
CA ALA A 33 7.91 13.59 -10.14
C ALA A 33 8.90 13.28 -11.27
N GLY A 34 8.68 12.23 -12.06
CA GLY A 34 9.57 11.79 -13.16
C GLY A 34 10.63 10.76 -12.74
N GLY A 35 10.56 10.23 -11.53
CA GLY A 35 11.47 9.18 -11.05
C GLY A 35 11.17 7.82 -11.68
N ILE A 36 12.21 7.02 -11.93
CA ILE A 36 12.09 5.68 -12.51
C ILE A 36 12.47 4.63 -11.47
N PRO A 37 11.57 3.69 -11.12
CA PRO A 37 11.87 2.63 -10.18
C PRO A 37 12.91 1.65 -10.77
N LEU A 38 14.06 1.57 -10.12
CA LEU A 38 15.19 0.75 -10.58
C LEU A 38 15.06 -0.74 -10.23
N ASN A 39 14.09 -1.12 -9.39
CA ASN A 39 13.97 -2.49 -8.88
C ASN A 39 12.52 -3.01 -8.97
N PRO A 40 12.20 -3.88 -9.95
CA PRO A 40 10.86 -4.46 -10.11
C PRO A 40 10.46 -5.34 -8.92
N ALA A 41 11.41 -6.02 -8.29
CA ALA A 41 11.12 -6.88 -7.14
C ALA A 41 10.61 -6.04 -5.95
N ARG A 42 11.15 -4.84 -5.76
CA ARG A 42 10.69 -3.90 -4.72
C ARG A 42 9.27 -3.39 -5.01
N VAL A 43 8.99 -3.05 -6.26
CA VAL A 43 7.63 -2.64 -6.69
C VAL A 43 6.63 -3.77 -6.45
N ASN A 44 6.97 -5.00 -6.82
CA ASN A 44 6.12 -6.17 -6.61
C ASN A 44 5.91 -6.47 -5.11
N ALA A 45 6.94 -6.28 -4.28
CA ALA A 45 6.82 -6.44 -2.83
C ALA A 45 5.82 -5.44 -2.23
N ILE A 46 5.88 -4.18 -2.64
CA ILE A 46 4.91 -3.14 -2.24
C ILE A 46 3.50 -3.54 -2.69
N GLY A 47 3.34 -3.99 -3.94
CA GLY A 47 2.05 -4.47 -4.44
C GLY A 47 1.48 -5.59 -3.57
N ARG A 48 2.28 -6.60 -3.23
CA ARG A 48 1.85 -7.70 -2.35
C ARG A 48 1.52 -7.22 -0.93
N ALA A 49 2.29 -6.28 -0.39
CA ALA A 49 2.02 -5.71 0.93
C ALA A 49 0.67 -4.97 0.99
N LEU A 50 0.23 -4.36 -0.12
CA LEU A 50 -1.10 -3.77 -0.27
C LEU A 50 -2.23 -4.81 -0.46
N GLY A 51 -1.89 -6.10 -0.55
CA GLY A 51 -2.83 -7.18 -0.82
C GLY A 51 -3.10 -7.43 -2.32
N LEU A 52 -2.28 -6.85 -3.22
CA LEU A 52 -2.39 -7.14 -4.64
C LEU A 52 -1.72 -8.48 -4.97
N GLU A 53 -2.42 -9.31 -5.75
CA GLU A 53 -1.83 -10.46 -6.43
C GLU A 53 -0.93 -9.99 -7.58
N VAL A 54 0.38 -10.13 -7.42
CA VAL A 54 1.39 -9.69 -8.41
C VAL A 54 2.26 -10.86 -8.86
N SER A 55 2.11 -11.23 -10.14
CA SER A 55 2.95 -12.23 -10.78
C SER A 55 4.41 -11.79 -10.79
N ARG A 56 5.33 -12.74 -10.60
CA ARG A 56 6.78 -12.51 -10.74
C ARG A 56 7.19 -12.03 -12.14
N HIS A 57 6.33 -12.28 -13.14
CA HIS A 57 6.54 -11.87 -14.53
C HIS A 57 5.62 -10.71 -14.95
N ALA A 58 4.88 -10.11 -14.01
CA ALA A 58 4.09 -8.93 -14.31
C ALA A 58 5.01 -7.82 -14.82
N ARG A 59 4.59 -7.11 -15.88
CA ARG A 59 5.32 -5.92 -16.32
C ARG A 59 5.25 -4.88 -15.20
N MET A 60 6.35 -4.19 -14.98
CA MET A 60 6.49 -3.26 -13.86
C MET A 60 5.43 -2.15 -13.92
N GLU A 61 5.14 -1.65 -15.12
CA GLU A 61 4.13 -0.61 -15.36
C GLU A 61 2.72 -1.06 -14.96
N ASP A 62 2.35 -2.30 -15.28
CA ASP A 62 1.06 -2.89 -14.87
C ASP A 62 0.95 -2.95 -13.34
N THR A 63 2.04 -3.31 -12.63
CA THR A 63 2.07 -3.29 -11.16
C THR A 63 1.94 -1.86 -10.61
N ILE A 64 2.63 -0.89 -11.21
CA ILE A 64 2.56 0.53 -10.80
C ILE A 64 1.15 1.07 -10.97
N ALA A 65 0.49 0.79 -12.09
CA ALA A 65 -0.89 1.20 -12.35
C ALA A 65 -1.84 0.68 -11.25
N ARG A 66 -1.74 -0.61 -10.92
CA ARG A 66 -2.57 -1.23 -9.86
C ARG A 66 -2.30 -0.65 -8.47
N ILE A 67 -1.04 -0.34 -8.17
CA ILE A 67 -0.68 0.35 -6.91
C ILE A 67 -1.34 1.73 -6.87
N ARG A 68 -1.30 2.49 -7.97
CA ARG A 68 -1.92 3.82 -8.06
C ARG A 68 -3.43 3.77 -7.82
N GLU A 69 -4.12 2.80 -8.41
CA GLU A 69 -5.56 2.60 -8.20
C GLU A 69 -5.90 2.35 -6.72
N VAL A 70 -5.15 1.47 -6.06
CA VAL A 70 -5.35 1.18 -4.62
C VAL A 70 -5.11 2.43 -3.78
N VAL A 71 -4.02 3.16 -4.02
CA VAL A 71 -3.71 4.39 -3.27
C VAL A 71 -4.84 5.41 -3.44
N GLY A 72 -5.31 5.65 -4.67
CA GLY A 72 -6.43 6.56 -4.95
C GLY A 72 -7.74 6.14 -4.28
N ALA A 73 -8.07 4.84 -4.31
CA ALA A 73 -9.26 4.30 -3.65
C ALA A 73 -9.21 4.48 -2.12
N ARG A 74 -8.05 4.21 -1.50
CA ARG A 74 -7.87 4.35 -0.04
C ARG A 74 -7.88 5.81 0.41
N ALA A 75 -7.29 6.72 -0.38
CA ALA A 75 -7.36 8.15 -0.13
C ALA A 75 -8.80 8.66 -0.19
N SER A 76 -9.58 8.19 -1.17
CA SER A 76 -11.00 8.54 -1.31
C SER A 76 -11.85 7.98 -0.17
N GLU A 77 -11.56 6.75 0.30
CA GLU A 77 -12.23 6.16 1.47
C GLU A 77 -11.93 6.93 2.76
N ALA A 78 -10.67 7.32 2.97
CA ALA A 78 -10.27 8.13 4.12
C ALA A 78 -10.98 9.49 4.12
N ALA A 79 -11.07 10.15 2.95
CA ALA A 79 -11.82 11.40 2.80
C ALA A 79 -13.31 11.21 3.14
N ARG A 80 -13.94 10.15 2.62
CA ARG A 80 -15.34 9.81 2.96
C ARG A 80 -15.50 9.60 4.46
N ARG A 81 -14.60 8.84 5.10
CA ARG A 81 -14.64 8.56 6.54
C ARG A 81 -14.46 9.81 7.40
N GLY A 82 -13.67 10.79 6.95
CA GLY A 82 -13.54 12.08 7.61
C GLY A 82 -14.83 12.91 7.55
N VAL A 83 -15.54 12.87 6.42
CA VAL A 83 -16.79 13.61 6.20
C VAL A 83 -17.96 13.09 7.04
N ILE A 84 -17.97 11.81 7.44
CA ILE A 84 -19.03 11.22 8.28
C ILE A 84 -18.84 11.43 9.79
N ASN A 85 -17.73 12.04 10.23
CA ASN A 85 -17.47 12.32 11.66
C ASN A 85 -17.60 13.81 12.03
N ASP A 86 -18.17 14.63 11.14
CA ASP A 86 -18.60 16.01 11.41
C ASP A 86 -20.12 16.08 11.60
#